data_AF-A0A935S6D4-F1
#
_entry.id   AF-A0A935S6D4-F1
#
_cell.length_a   1.000
_cell.length_b   1.000
_cell.length_c   1.000
_cell.angle_alpha   90.00
_cell.angle_beta   90.00
_cell.angle_gamma   90.00
#
_symmetry.space_group_name_H-M   'P 1'
#
loop_
_entity.id
_entity.type
_entity.pdbx_description
1 polymer ?
#
loop_
_entity_poly.entity_id
_entity_poly.type
_entity_poly.pdbx_seq_one_letter_code
_entity_poly.pdbx_strand_id
1 'polypeptide(L)'
;MAKATGTGMNWNFTNLTIGSFTETNTYTTVASTPAGSLFPTANVAVIRGNNDYEYYNNQTGSIAYAGMANTSNTSITTFANQATKLNWPTAFGNSNSDVFSGTEVTPTSTVNWNGTLSYTATGSGTVTMPDGSKHNNCLQVKTIITLTMTASKTMTMTMINYEYYSSVRRYPIISIEYQTMKQGTVTNTGYDIKVDAAALTSVSKNVILNSDVVVYPNPAKDIVNVELPANTIAEKWK
;
A
#
# COMPACT_ATOMS: atom_id res chain seq x y z
N MET A 1 5.88 18.02 0.52
CA MET A 1 6.73 17.20 1.40
C MET A 1 6.88 15.76 0.88
N ALA A 2 5.79 15.04 0.55
CA ALA A 2 5.87 13.69 -0.03
C ALA A 2 6.59 13.56 -1.39
N LYS A 3 6.77 14.64 -2.14
CA LYS A 3 7.39 14.60 -3.49
C LYS A 3 8.86 14.97 -3.49
N ALA A 4 9.44 15.24 -2.32
CA ALA A 4 10.82 15.70 -2.19
C ALA A 4 11.79 14.53 -2.39
N THR A 5 12.85 14.77 -3.17
CA THR A 5 13.79 13.77 -3.69
C THR A 5 15.23 14.12 -3.30
N GLY A 6 16.12 13.13 -3.21
CA GLY A 6 17.53 13.32 -2.84
C GLY A 6 17.97 12.47 -1.66
N THR A 7 19.19 12.67 -1.19
CA THR A 7 19.75 12.00 -0.02
C THR A 7 19.54 12.83 1.24
N GLY A 8 19.38 12.16 2.40
CA GLY A 8 19.18 12.84 3.69
C GLY A 8 17.82 13.52 3.84
N MET A 9 16.81 13.06 3.12
CA MET A 9 15.48 13.66 3.12
C MET A 9 14.78 13.48 4.46
N ASN A 10 13.97 14.47 4.83
CA ASN A 10 13.06 14.37 5.97
C ASN A 10 11.61 14.43 5.45
N TRP A 11 10.96 13.27 5.38
CA TRP A 11 9.54 13.18 5.00
C TRP A 11 8.69 13.15 6.26
N ASN A 12 8.01 14.25 6.55
CA ASN A 12 7.17 14.38 7.73
C ASN A 12 5.67 14.25 7.37
N PHE A 13 5.01 13.24 7.94
CA PHE A 13 3.60 12.93 7.76
C PHE A 13 2.75 13.12 9.02
N THR A 14 3.24 13.80 10.06
CA THR A 14 2.49 14.04 11.32
C THR A 14 1.19 14.84 11.12
N ASN A 15 1.03 15.50 9.98
CA ASN A 15 -0.20 16.24 9.64
C ASN A 15 -1.29 15.33 9.05
N LEU A 16 -1.00 14.05 8.79
CA LEU A 16 -2.01 13.09 8.35
C LEU A 16 -2.78 12.56 9.57
N THR A 17 -4.09 12.39 9.40
CA THR A 17 -4.93 11.71 10.39
C THR A 17 -5.13 10.26 9.96
N ILE A 18 -4.94 9.33 10.88
CA ILE A 18 -5.16 7.90 10.61
C ILE A 18 -6.67 7.66 10.60
N GLY A 19 -7.19 7.15 9.48
CA GLY A 19 -8.59 6.75 9.35
C GLY A 19 -8.89 5.45 10.12
N SER A 20 -10.18 5.15 10.30
CA SER A 20 -10.63 3.91 10.95
C SER A 20 -10.71 2.71 9.99
N PHE A 21 -10.61 2.95 8.68
CA PHE A 21 -10.65 1.90 7.68
C PHE A 21 -9.32 1.14 7.64
N THR A 22 -9.39 -0.19 7.70
CA THR A 22 -8.23 -1.08 7.60
C THR A 22 -8.44 -2.04 6.44
N GLU A 23 -7.53 -2.04 5.47
CA GLU A 23 -7.44 -3.06 4.42
C GLU A 23 -6.43 -4.12 4.87
N THR A 24 -6.81 -5.38 4.85
CA THR A 24 -5.90 -6.50 5.12
C THR A 24 -5.66 -7.26 3.83
N ASN A 25 -4.40 -7.38 3.43
CA ASN A 25 -3.98 -8.25 2.34
C ASN A 25 -3.39 -9.53 2.93
N THR A 26 -3.82 -10.69 2.42
CA THR A 26 -3.25 -11.99 2.81
C THR A 26 -2.51 -12.60 1.63
N TYR A 27 -1.39 -13.26 1.91
CA TYR A 27 -0.53 -13.87 0.90
C TYR A 27 -0.72 -15.38 0.94
N THR A 28 -0.92 -15.99 -0.22
CA THR A 28 -1.10 -17.43 -0.35
C THR A 28 -0.45 -17.96 -1.64
N THR A 29 -0.43 -19.28 -1.79
CA THR A 29 0.00 -19.93 -3.04
C THR A 29 -1.01 -19.72 -4.15
N VAL A 30 -0.55 -19.59 -5.40
CA VAL A 30 -1.44 -19.46 -6.57
C VAL A 30 -2.41 -20.64 -6.69
N ALA A 31 -1.94 -21.86 -6.41
CA ALA A 31 -2.75 -23.08 -6.47
C ALA A 31 -3.92 -23.12 -5.47
N SER A 32 -3.90 -22.28 -4.42
CA SER A 32 -4.98 -22.25 -3.43
C SER A 32 -6.10 -21.26 -3.79
N THR A 33 -6.00 -20.55 -4.91
CA THR A 33 -7.04 -19.60 -5.33
C THR A 33 -7.95 -20.20 -6.41
N PRO A 34 -9.23 -19.77 -6.51
CA PRO A 34 -10.16 -20.27 -7.52
C PRO A 34 -9.73 -20.03 -8.96
N ALA A 35 -8.91 -19.01 -9.22
CA ALA A 35 -8.45 -18.63 -10.56
C ALA A 35 -7.00 -19.04 -10.85
N GLY A 36 -6.33 -19.75 -9.93
CA GLY A 36 -4.90 -19.99 -9.99
C GLY A 36 -4.40 -20.63 -11.30
N SER A 37 -5.18 -21.53 -11.89
CA SER A 37 -4.84 -22.17 -13.17
C SER A 37 -4.78 -21.21 -14.36
N LEU A 38 -5.37 -20.01 -14.25
CA LEU A 38 -5.34 -18.98 -15.29
C LEU A 38 -4.05 -18.14 -15.28
N PHE A 39 -3.23 -18.27 -14.24
CA PHE A 39 -2.01 -17.49 -14.04
C PHE A 39 -0.77 -18.39 -13.89
N PRO A 40 -0.41 -19.17 -14.94
CA PRO A 40 0.66 -20.16 -14.85
C PRO A 40 2.06 -19.57 -14.61
N THR A 41 2.24 -18.28 -14.88
CA THR A 41 3.49 -17.54 -14.65
C THR A 41 3.58 -16.95 -13.24
N ALA A 42 2.50 -16.96 -12.46
CA ALA A 42 2.50 -16.46 -11.10
C ALA A 42 2.96 -17.56 -10.11
N ASN A 43 3.58 -17.14 -9.02
CA ASN A 43 3.97 -18.03 -7.92
C ASN A 43 3.52 -17.52 -6.53
N VAL A 44 2.98 -16.32 -6.45
CA VAL A 44 2.34 -15.75 -5.25
C VAL A 44 0.98 -15.17 -5.63
N ALA A 45 -0.04 -15.41 -4.81
CA ALA A 45 -1.32 -14.74 -4.88
C ALA A 45 -1.55 -13.87 -3.64
N VAL A 46 -2.17 -12.71 -3.84
CA VAL A 46 -2.58 -11.78 -2.79
C VAL A 46 -4.09 -11.72 -2.79
N ILE A 47 -4.71 -12.06 -1.66
CA ILE A 47 -6.14 -11.83 -1.44
C ILE A 47 -6.27 -10.45 -0.81
N ARG A 48 -6.93 -9.55 -1.53
CA ARG A 48 -7.14 -8.17 -1.10
C ARG A 48 -8.25 -8.08 -0.05
N GLY A 49 -8.36 -6.93 0.61
CA GLY A 49 -9.42 -6.70 1.61
C GLY A 49 -10.85 -6.82 1.06
N ASN A 50 -11.04 -6.75 -0.25
CA ASN A 50 -12.31 -6.98 -0.95
C ASN A 50 -12.48 -8.43 -1.47
N ASN A 51 -11.56 -9.33 -1.12
CA ASN A 51 -11.41 -10.72 -1.57
C ASN A 51 -11.01 -10.93 -3.03
N ASP A 52 -10.71 -9.87 -3.79
CA ASP A 52 -10.13 -10.05 -5.13
C ASP A 52 -8.71 -10.61 -5.04
N TYR A 53 -8.32 -11.34 -6.07
CA TYR A 53 -7.03 -12.00 -6.17
C TYR A 53 -6.12 -11.22 -7.11
N GLU A 54 -4.96 -10.79 -6.61
CA GLU A 54 -3.85 -10.31 -7.42
C GLU A 54 -2.78 -11.39 -7.52
N TYR A 55 -2.24 -11.59 -8.72
CA TYR A 55 -1.25 -12.62 -9.00
C TYR A 55 0.09 -11.98 -9.33
N TYR A 56 1.15 -12.51 -8.74
CA TYR A 56 2.50 -12.01 -8.90
C TYR A 56 3.48 -13.14 -9.24
N ASN A 57 4.44 -12.82 -10.09
CA ASN A 57 5.63 -13.61 -10.35
C ASN A 57 6.78 -13.01 -9.52
N ASN A 58 7.05 -13.60 -8.36
CA ASN A 58 8.10 -13.17 -7.45
C ASN A 58 9.35 -14.03 -7.68
N GLN A 59 10.41 -13.44 -8.23
CA GLN A 59 11.65 -14.13 -8.54
C GLN A 59 12.82 -13.56 -7.72
N THR A 60 13.95 -14.24 -7.75
CA THR A 60 15.19 -13.71 -7.20
C THR A 60 15.58 -12.45 -7.96
N GLY A 61 15.31 -11.29 -7.35
CA GLY A 61 15.72 -9.99 -7.87
C GLY A 61 14.63 -9.19 -8.61
N SER A 62 13.41 -9.70 -8.75
CA SER A 62 12.29 -8.90 -9.26
C SER A 62 10.93 -9.41 -8.80
N ILE A 63 9.95 -8.51 -8.83
CA ILE A 63 8.54 -8.89 -8.76
C ILE A 63 7.82 -8.34 -9.99
N ALA A 64 7.06 -9.20 -10.66
CA ALA A 64 6.23 -8.81 -11.79
C ALA A 64 4.76 -9.08 -11.49
N TYR A 65 3.90 -8.18 -11.96
CA TYR A 65 2.45 -8.30 -11.84
C TYR A 65 1.90 -9.19 -12.95
N ALA A 66 1.35 -10.33 -12.57
CA ALA A 66 0.91 -11.39 -13.47
C ALA A 66 -0.56 -11.24 -13.90
N GLY A 67 -1.35 -10.52 -13.11
CA GLY A 67 -2.76 -10.27 -13.41
C GLY A 67 -3.64 -10.21 -12.16
N MET A 68 -4.95 -10.17 -12.36
CA MET A 68 -5.93 -10.25 -11.28
C MET A 68 -7.16 -11.04 -11.71
N ALA A 69 -7.86 -11.59 -10.73
CA ALA A 69 -9.21 -12.12 -10.92
C ALA A 69 -10.06 -11.75 -9.72
N ASN A 70 -11.33 -11.40 -9.95
CA ASN A 70 -12.27 -11.21 -8.85
C ASN A 70 -12.71 -12.55 -8.26
N THR A 71 -13.36 -12.50 -7.09
CA THR A 71 -13.83 -13.72 -6.38
C THR A 71 -14.68 -14.68 -7.20
N SER A 72 -15.52 -14.14 -8.08
CA SER A 72 -16.44 -14.91 -8.92
C SER A 72 -15.86 -15.33 -10.27
N ASN A 73 -14.59 -15.00 -10.56
CA ASN A 73 -13.96 -15.18 -11.87
C ASN A 73 -14.74 -14.55 -13.04
N THR A 74 -15.52 -13.50 -12.77
CA THR A 74 -16.28 -12.72 -13.76
C THR A 74 -15.54 -11.48 -14.24
N SER A 75 -14.41 -11.12 -13.62
CA SER A 75 -13.44 -10.22 -14.25
C SER A 75 -12.08 -10.84 -14.06
N ILE A 76 -11.40 -11.09 -15.17
CA ILE A 76 -10.08 -11.72 -15.21
C ILE A 76 -9.20 -10.84 -16.10
N THR A 77 -8.12 -10.32 -15.51
CA THR A 77 -7.09 -9.57 -16.22
C THR A 77 -5.83 -10.40 -16.32
N THR A 78 -5.47 -10.81 -17.52
CA THR A 78 -4.22 -11.54 -17.81
C THR A 78 -3.26 -10.68 -18.61
N PHE A 79 -1.97 -10.77 -18.32
CA PHE A 79 -0.95 -10.06 -19.08
C PHE A 79 -0.27 -10.97 -20.11
N ALA A 80 -0.16 -10.49 -21.35
CA ALA A 80 0.67 -11.10 -22.38
C ALA A 80 2.16 -10.82 -22.12
N ASN A 81 2.47 -9.60 -21.66
CA ASN A 81 3.74 -9.27 -21.04
C ASN A 81 3.48 -8.69 -19.63
N GLN A 82 4.03 -9.34 -18.61
CA GLN A 82 3.84 -8.94 -17.21
C GLN A 82 4.48 -7.57 -16.94
N ALA A 83 3.90 -6.81 -16.01
CA ALA A 83 4.48 -5.54 -15.59
C ALA A 83 5.50 -5.75 -14.46
N THR A 84 6.79 -5.59 -14.73
CA THR A 84 7.86 -5.67 -13.74
C THR A 84 7.77 -4.49 -12.79
N LYS A 85 7.23 -4.71 -11.59
CA LYS A 85 6.87 -3.65 -10.64
C LYS A 85 8.10 -3.08 -9.92
N LEU A 86 9.05 -3.93 -9.53
CA LEU A 86 10.26 -3.52 -8.82
C LEU A 86 11.38 -4.58 -8.94
N ASN A 87 12.64 -4.14 -9.08
CA ASN A 87 13.81 -5.02 -9.09
C ASN A 87 14.58 -4.87 -7.77
N TRP A 88 14.90 -5.98 -7.13
CA TRP A 88 15.62 -6.04 -5.85
C TRP A 88 17.05 -6.56 -6.05
N PRO A 89 18.02 -6.12 -5.23
CA PRO A 89 17.94 -4.99 -4.32
C PRO A 89 17.79 -3.66 -5.08
N THR A 90 16.99 -2.74 -4.56
CA THR A 90 16.89 -1.37 -5.07
C THR A 90 17.67 -0.43 -4.16
N ALA A 91 18.48 0.46 -4.74
CA ALA A 91 19.16 1.53 -4.02
C ALA A 91 18.78 2.90 -4.60
N PHE A 92 19.07 3.98 -3.87
CA PHE A 92 18.86 5.35 -4.34
C PHE A 92 19.52 5.57 -5.72
N GLY A 93 18.78 6.19 -6.64
CA GLY A 93 19.22 6.41 -8.01
C GLY A 93 18.90 5.27 -8.99
N ASN A 94 18.56 4.06 -8.50
CA ASN A 94 18.12 2.99 -9.39
C ASN A 94 16.80 3.36 -10.07
N SER A 95 16.68 3.02 -11.34
CA SER A 95 15.44 3.17 -12.11
C SER A 95 15.25 1.97 -13.02
N ASN A 96 14.00 1.71 -13.38
CA ASN A 96 13.64 0.75 -14.41
C ASN A 96 12.41 1.26 -15.15
N SER A 97 12.26 0.83 -16.40
CA SER A 97 11.04 1.02 -17.17
C SER A 97 10.70 -0.28 -17.89
N ASP A 98 9.41 -0.57 -17.93
CA ASP A 98 8.86 -1.76 -18.56
C ASP A 98 7.58 -1.39 -19.33
N VAL A 99 7.33 -2.13 -20.40
CA VAL A 99 6.16 -1.98 -21.27
C VAL A 99 5.35 -3.25 -21.15
N PHE A 100 4.10 -3.13 -20.71
CA PHE A 100 3.24 -4.28 -20.47
C PHE A 100 1.98 -4.20 -21.32
N SER A 101 1.41 -5.37 -21.59
CA SER A 101 0.14 -5.48 -22.30
C SER A 101 -0.64 -6.67 -21.79
N GLY A 102 -1.95 -6.57 -21.85
CA GLY A 102 -2.86 -7.58 -21.32
C GLY A 102 -4.28 -7.39 -21.78
N THR A 103 -5.15 -8.22 -21.25
CA THR A 103 -6.57 -8.21 -21.57
C THR A 103 -7.34 -8.48 -20.29
N GLU A 104 -8.36 -7.66 -20.05
CA GLU A 104 -9.40 -7.92 -19.08
C GLU A 104 -10.62 -8.50 -19.80
N VAL A 105 -11.12 -9.64 -19.32
CA VAL A 105 -12.31 -10.30 -19.82
C VAL A 105 -13.38 -10.31 -18.75
N THR A 106 -14.56 -9.80 -19.11
CA THR A 106 -15.80 -9.88 -18.32
C THR A 106 -16.86 -10.65 -19.12
N PRO A 107 -17.98 -11.09 -18.51
CA PRO A 107 -19.09 -11.72 -19.24
C PRO A 107 -19.62 -10.92 -20.42
N THR A 108 -19.46 -9.59 -20.41
CA THR A 108 -20.08 -8.69 -21.39
C THR A 108 -19.09 -7.97 -22.30
N SER A 109 -17.79 -8.01 -21.99
CA SER A 109 -16.80 -7.23 -22.72
C SER A 109 -15.38 -7.75 -22.56
N THR A 110 -14.57 -7.44 -23.56
CA THR A 110 -13.12 -7.62 -23.54
C THR A 110 -12.47 -6.25 -23.65
N VAL A 111 -11.53 -5.94 -22.75
CA VAL A 111 -10.80 -4.68 -22.70
C VAL A 111 -9.32 -4.97 -22.88
N ASN A 112 -8.69 -4.36 -23.89
CA ASN A 112 -7.25 -4.50 -24.12
C ASN A 112 -6.49 -3.42 -23.35
N TRP A 113 -5.43 -3.85 -22.67
CA TRP A 113 -4.58 -3.02 -21.81
C TRP A 113 -3.21 -2.88 -22.47
N ASN A 114 -2.73 -1.65 -22.62
CA ASN A 114 -1.37 -1.34 -23.08
C ASN A 114 -0.79 -0.23 -22.22
N GLY A 115 0.34 -0.47 -21.57
CA GLY A 115 0.87 0.48 -20.61
C GLY A 115 2.37 0.44 -20.45
N THR A 116 2.86 1.44 -19.73
CA THR A 116 4.23 1.53 -19.26
C THR A 116 4.23 1.62 -17.75
N LEU A 117 5.14 0.88 -17.11
CA LEU A 117 5.44 1.01 -15.70
C LEU A 117 6.90 1.44 -15.60
N SER A 118 7.14 2.56 -14.92
CA SER A 118 8.49 2.99 -14.59
C SER A 118 8.60 3.21 -13.10
N TYR A 119 9.72 2.83 -12.50
CA TYR A 119 10.03 3.20 -11.12
C TYR A 119 11.39 3.89 -11.04
N THR A 120 11.55 4.74 -10.04
CA THR A 120 12.82 5.38 -9.70
C THR A 120 12.92 5.49 -8.19
N ALA A 121 14.04 5.06 -7.62
CA ALA A 121 14.36 5.29 -6.22
C ALA A 121 14.82 6.75 -6.03
N THR A 122 13.85 7.64 -5.83
CA THR A 122 14.03 9.10 -5.91
C THR A 122 14.59 9.74 -4.65
N GLY A 123 14.67 9.02 -3.52
CA GLY A 123 15.30 9.58 -2.34
C GLY A 123 15.64 8.57 -1.27
N SER A 124 16.52 8.96 -0.36
CA SER A 124 16.82 8.23 0.89
C SER A 124 16.80 9.19 2.08
N GLY A 125 16.34 8.72 3.25
CA GLY A 125 16.19 9.61 4.41
C GLY A 125 15.38 9.04 5.56
N THR A 126 14.74 9.92 6.33
CA THR A 126 13.91 9.59 7.48
C THR A 126 12.45 9.89 7.20
N VAL A 127 11.57 8.94 7.55
CA VAL A 127 10.11 9.09 7.51
C VAL A 127 9.61 9.31 8.94
N THR A 128 8.89 10.40 9.17
CA THR A 128 8.11 10.60 10.40
C THR A 128 6.66 10.26 10.09
N MET A 129 6.14 9.22 10.73
CA MET A 129 4.80 8.67 10.54
C MET A 129 3.71 9.59 11.11
N PRO A 130 2.43 9.36 10.79
CA PRO A 130 1.32 10.16 11.34
C PRO A 130 1.27 10.19 12.87
N ASP A 131 1.71 9.10 13.53
CA ASP A 131 1.77 9.01 14.99
C ASP A 131 3.03 9.62 15.61
N GLY A 132 3.89 10.25 14.79
CA GLY A 132 5.16 10.84 15.20
C GLY A 132 6.32 9.85 15.32
N SER A 133 6.09 8.54 15.11
CA SER A 133 7.18 7.56 15.08
C SER A 133 8.13 7.83 13.91
N LYS A 134 9.43 7.58 14.11
CA LYS A 134 10.49 7.87 13.13
C LYS A 134 11.12 6.59 12.62
N HIS A 135 11.12 6.44 11.30
CA HIS A 135 11.82 5.38 10.58
C HIS A 135 13.00 5.97 9.83
N ASN A 136 14.21 5.65 10.30
CA ASN A 136 15.45 6.06 9.63
C ASN A 136 15.80 5.10 8.50
N ASN A 137 16.73 5.51 7.63
CA ASN A 137 17.23 4.69 6.52
C ASN A 137 16.10 4.19 5.59
N CYS A 138 15.15 5.08 5.30
CA CYS A 138 14.07 4.81 4.37
C CYS A 138 14.49 5.12 2.93
N LEU A 139 13.97 4.34 1.98
CA LEU A 139 14.07 4.57 0.55
C LEU A 139 12.70 5.02 0.01
N GLN A 140 12.66 6.11 -0.74
CA GLN A 140 11.48 6.52 -1.50
C GLN A 140 11.57 5.94 -2.91
N VAL A 141 10.57 5.18 -3.31
CA VAL A 141 10.38 4.67 -4.67
C VAL A 141 9.19 5.40 -5.27
N LYS A 142 9.44 6.11 -6.38
CA LYS A 142 8.40 6.72 -7.20
C LYS A 142 8.11 5.79 -8.38
N THR A 143 6.88 5.32 -8.48
CA THR A 143 6.40 4.50 -9.59
C THR A 143 5.39 5.29 -10.41
N ILE A 144 5.56 5.33 -11.73
CA ILE A 144 4.62 5.93 -12.68
C ILE A 144 4.08 4.83 -13.58
N ILE A 145 2.77 4.67 -13.59
CA ILE A 145 2.06 3.75 -14.48
C ILE A 145 1.25 4.60 -15.45
N THR A 146 1.45 4.40 -16.74
CA THR A 146 0.53 4.89 -17.78
C THR A 146 -0.14 3.70 -18.42
N LEU A 147 -1.45 3.77 -18.60
CA LEU A 147 -2.26 2.68 -19.13
C LEU A 147 -3.27 3.23 -20.13
N THR A 148 -3.38 2.58 -21.28
CA THR A 148 -4.47 2.75 -22.24
C THR A 148 -5.32 1.49 -22.22
N MET A 149 -6.60 1.67 -21.96
CA MET A 149 -7.62 0.63 -21.97
C MET A 149 -8.52 0.84 -23.19
N THR A 150 -8.62 -0.16 -24.06
CA THR A 150 -9.39 -0.09 -25.30
C THR A 150 -10.44 -1.18 -25.35
N ALA A 151 -11.71 -0.78 -25.38
CA ALA A 151 -12.86 -1.62 -25.68
C ALA A 151 -13.71 -0.93 -26.77
N SER A 152 -15.02 -0.78 -26.55
CA SER A 152 -15.88 0.07 -27.41
C SER A 152 -15.52 1.56 -27.33
N LYS A 153 -14.84 1.98 -26.26
CA LYS A 153 -14.25 3.31 -26.08
C LYS A 153 -12.82 3.16 -25.56
N THR A 154 -12.00 4.18 -25.79
CA THR A 154 -10.65 4.27 -25.25
C THR A 154 -10.64 5.10 -23.96
N MET A 155 -9.97 4.60 -22.94
CA MET A 155 -9.68 5.31 -21.69
C MET A 155 -8.17 5.33 -21.46
N THR A 156 -7.66 6.40 -20.87
CA THR A 156 -6.27 6.47 -20.42
C THR A 156 -6.20 6.74 -18.93
N MET A 157 -5.22 6.13 -18.27
CA MET A 157 -4.96 6.31 -16.86
C MET A 157 -3.47 6.62 -16.65
N THR A 158 -3.19 7.58 -15.78
CA THR A 158 -1.86 7.83 -15.23
C THR A 158 -1.94 7.71 -13.72
N MET A 159 -1.14 6.82 -13.14
CA MET A 159 -0.95 6.68 -11.71
C MET A 159 0.48 7.05 -11.34
N ILE A 160 0.64 7.80 -10.25
CA ILE A 160 1.93 8.15 -9.66
C ILE A 160 1.89 7.70 -8.20
N ASN A 161 2.70 6.70 -7.89
CA ASN A 161 2.85 6.12 -6.57
C ASN A 161 4.16 6.57 -5.93
N TYR A 162 4.09 7.07 -4.71
CA TYR A 162 5.24 7.32 -3.85
C TYR A 162 5.18 6.33 -2.68
N GLU A 163 6.10 5.37 -2.67
CA GLU A 163 6.20 4.34 -1.65
C GLU A 163 7.47 4.55 -0.82
N TYR A 164 7.35 4.45 0.49
CA TYR A 164 8.47 4.61 1.42
C TYR A 164 8.79 3.27 2.07
N TYR A 165 9.99 2.75 1.85
CA TYR A 165 10.43 1.47 2.38
C TYR A 165 11.42 1.69 3.51
N SER A 166 11.15 1.13 4.69
CA SER A 166 12.13 1.10 5.79
C SER A 166 13.12 -0.05 5.62
N SER A 167 14.34 0.06 6.14
CA SER A 167 15.36 -1.01 6.05
C SER A 167 14.99 -2.31 6.78
N VAL A 168 13.99 -2.29 7.65
CA VAL A 168 13.58 -3.43 8.49
C VAL A 168 12.27 -4.09 8.04
N ARG A 169 11.62 -3.58 7.00
CA ARG A 169 10.34 -4.09 6.49
C ARG A 169 10.40 -4.34 5.00
N ARG A 170 9.68 -5.37 4.56
CA ARG A 170 9.61 -5.77 3.14
C ARG A 170 8.51 -5.07 2.34
N TYR A 171 7.64 -4.33 3.04
CA TYR A 171 6.52 -3.58 2.47
C TYR A 171 6.69 -2.09 2.76
N PRO A 172 6.10 -1.21 1.94
CA PRO A 172 6.17 0.22 2.21
C PRO A 172 5.44 0.56 3.51
N ILE A 173 6.06 1.41 4.32
CA ILE A 173 5.46 1.93 5.57
C ILE A 173 4.40 2.98 5.29
N ILE A 174 4.55 3.71 4.17
CA ILE A 174 3.58 4.67 3.65
C ILE A 174 3.56 4.53 2.14
N SER A 175 2.36 4.55 1.55
CA SER A 175 2.15 4.65 0.11
C SER A 175 1.20 5.80 -0.18
N ILE A 176 1.55 6.65 -1.15
CA ILE A 176 0.73 7.78 -1.60
C ILE A 176 0.54 7.64 -3.10
N GLU A 177 -0.71 7.43 -3.51
CA GLU A 177 -1.12 7.32 -4.90
C GLU A 177 -1.80 8.60 -5.36
N TYR A 178 -1.46 9.04 -6.57
CA TYR A 178 -2.22 10.02 -7.33
C TYR A 178 -2.63 9.37 -8.64
N GLN A 179 -3.91 9.47 -8.99
CA GLN A 179 -4.45 8.91 -10.22
C GLN A 179 -5.16 9.98 -11.04
N THR A 180 -5.04 9.88 -12.36
CA THR A 180 -5.80 10.65 -13.33
C THR A 180 -6.32 9.71 -14.40
N MET A 181 -7.64 9.66 -14.58
CA MET A 181 -8.31 8.89 -15.61
C MET A 181 -8.96 9.83 -16.62
N LYS A 182 -8.88 9.52 -17.91
CA LYS A 182 -9.48 10.28 -19.00
C LYS A 182 -10.29 9.37 -19.92
N GLN A 183 -11.48 9.81 -20.29
CA GLN A 183 -12.33 9.17 -21.30
C GLN A 183 -13.00 10.26 -22.15
N GLY A 184 -12.60 10.38 -23.42
CA GLY A 184 -13.03 11.49 -24.27
C GLY A 184 -12.63 12.83 -23.65
N THR A 185 -13.62 13.70 -23.38
CA THR A 185 -13.42 15.01 -22.74
C THR A 185 -13.47 14.96 -21.21
N VAL A 186 -13.93 13.84 -20.61
CA VAL A 186 -14.07 13.71 -19.16
C VAL A 186 -12.72 13.35 -18.54
N THR A 187 -12.34 14.07 -17.48
CA THR A 187 -11.15 13.80 -16.67
C THR A 187 -11.54 13.66 -15.21
N ASN A 188 -11.16 12.55 -14.59
CA ASN A 188 -11.31 12.30 -13.16
C ASN A 188 -9.94 12.21 -12.50
N THR A 189 -9.78 12.83 -11.33
CA THR A 189 -8.56 12.75 -10.54
C THR A 189 -8.88 12.21 -9.15
N GLY A 190 -7.94 11.49 -8.56
CA GLY A 190 -8.09 10.89 -7.24
C GLY A 190 -6.74 10.75 -6.56
N TYR A 191 -6.78 10.49 -5.26
CA TYR A 191 -5.61 10.14 -4.48
C TYR A 191 -6.00 9.13 -3.41
N ASP A 192 -5.02 8.33 -2.99
CA ASP A 192 -5.16 7.40 -1.87
C ASP A 192 -3.87 7.42 -1.03
N ILE A 193 -3.99 7.26 0.28
CA ILE A 193 -2.86 7.22 1.19
C ILE A 193 -3.03 6.03 2.12
N LYS A 194 -2.07 5.12 2.08
CA LYS A 194 -2.03 3.94 2.94
C LYS A 194 -0.84 4.02 3.88
N VAL A 195 -1.06 3.56 5.11
CA VAL A 195 -0.05 3.49 6.16
C VAL A 195 -0.03 2.07 6.68
N ASP A 196 1.16 1.47 6.78
CA ASP A 196 1.32 0.16 7.40
C ASP A 196 1.04 0.28 8.91
N ALA A 197 -0.08 -0.28 9.35
CA ALA A 197 -0.50 -0.22 10.75
C ALA A 197 0.55 -0.80 11.70
N ALA A 198 1.31 -1.82 11.28
CA ALA A 198 2.34 -2.42 12.09
C ALA A 198 3.66 -1.62 12.07
N ALA A 199 3.77 -0.57 11.24
CA ALA A 199 4.87 0.40 11.27
C ALA A 199 4.61 1.58 12.21
N LEU A 200 3.38 1.72 12.72
CA LEU A 200 3.08 2.63 13.81
C LEU A 200 3.65 2.05 15.10
N THR A 201 4.45 2.84 15.82
CA THR A 201 5.10 2.39 17.06
C THR A 201 4.62 3.14 18.29
N SER A 202 3.75 4.12 18.13
CA SER A 202 3.06 4.70 19.28
C SER A 202 2.11 3.65 19.84
N VAL A 203 2.26 3.39 21.15
CA VAL A 203 1.12 2.91 21.93
C VAL A 203 0.04 3.97 21.74
N SER A 204 -1.20 3.59 21.46
CA SER A 204 -2.33 4.52 21.40
C SER A 204 -2.16 5.49 22.55
N LYS A 205 -1.82 6.74 22.25
CA LYS A 205 -1.68 7.74 23.29
C LYS A 205 -3.10 7.93 23.77
N ASN A 206 -3.48 7.19 24.81
CA ASN A 206 -4.53 7.63 25.71
C ASN A 206 -3.98 8.93 26.25
N VAL A 207 -4.28 10.02 25.54
CA VAL A 207 -4.13 11.34 26.10
C VAL A 207 -5.16 11.31 27.20
N ILE A 208 -4.70 10.97 28.40
CA ILE A 208 -5.40 11.35 29.62
C ILE A 208 -5.36 12.88 29.57
N LEU A 209 -6.32 13.45 28.84
CA LEU A 209 -6.54 14.87 28.73
C LEU A 209 -7.03 15.28 30.10
N ASN A 210 -6.08 15.53 31.00
CA ASN A 210 -6.32 16.26 32.22
C ASN A 210 -7.32 15.56 33.17
N SER A 211 -6.99 14.34 33.57
CA SER A 211 -7.79 13.63 34.56
C SER A 211 -6.90 13.42 35.78
N ASP A 212 -7.25 14.04 36.89
CA ASP A 212 -6.58 13.90 38.18
C ASP A 212 -6.49 12.42 38.54
N VAL A 213 -5.36 11.78 38.23
CA VAL A 213 -5.10 10.40 38.63
C VAL A 213 -4.92 10.44 40.15
N VAL A 214 -5.91 9.92 40.87
CA VAL A 214 -5.87 9.89 42.33
C VAL A 214 -5.21 8.59 42.76
N VAL A 215 -4.13 8.73 43.54
CA VAL A 215 -3.37 7.62 44.09
C VAL A 215 -3.46 7.67 45.61
N TYR A 216 -3.97 6.61 46.23
CA TYR A 216 -4.08 6.54 47.68
C TYR A 216 -3.93 5.10 48.24
N PRO A 217 -3.38 4.95 49.46
CA PRO A 217 -2.69 5.98 50.22
C PRO A 217 -1.33 6.35 49.58
N ASN A 218 -0.92 7.61 49.70
CA ASN A 218 0.44 8.05 49.41
C ASN A 218 0.96 8.84 50.63
N PRO A 219 1.94 8.32 51.40
CA PRO A 219 2.74 7.11 51.16
C PRO A 219 2.00 5.80 51.46
N ALA A 220 2.21 4.76 50.65
CA ALA A 220 1.73 3.41 50.92
C ALA A 220 2.85 2.51 51.47
N LYS A 221 2.46 1.54 52.31
CA LYS A 221 3.37 0.49 52.79
C LYS A 221 3.22 -0.82 52.01
N ASP A 222 1.98 -1.25 51.74
CA ASP A 222 1.72 -2.58 51.17
C ASP A 222 0.84 -2.57 49.91
N ILE A 223 -0.19 -1.71 49.87
CA ILE A 223 -1.15 -1.64 48.75
C ILE A 223 -1.34 -0.19 48.36
N VAL A 224 -1.34 0.07 47.05
CA VAL A 224 -1.70 1.35 46.43
C VAL A 224 -2.94 1.13 45.59
N ASN A 225 -3.96 1.96 45.80
CA ASN A 225 -5.12 2.04 44.93
C ASN A 225 -4.91 3.18 43.93
N VAL A 226 -5.17 2.90 42.66
CA VAL A 226 -5.12 3.88 41.58
C VAL A 226 -6.53 3.99 41.02
N GLU A 227 -7.15 5.15 41.20
CA GLU A 227 -8.43 5.45 40.57
C GLU A 227 -8.20 6.20 39.27
N LEU A 228 -8.69 5.61 38.18
CA LEU A 228 -8.77 6.26 36.89
C LEU A 228 -10.19 6.83 36.74
N PRO A 229 -10.36 8.13 36.49
CA PRO A 229 -11.68 8.68 36.20
C PRO A 229 -12.23 8.01 34.95
N ALA A 230 -13.55 7.75 34.97
CA ALA A 230 -14.26 6.88 34.05
C ALA A 230 -13.72 6.92 32.61
N ASN A 231 -12.83 5.97 32.31
CA ASN A 231 -12.45 5.66 30.96
C ASN A 231 -13.68 5.03 30.31
N THR A 232 -14.25 5.66 29.29
CA THR A 232 -15.15 5.00 28.32
C THR A 232 -14.37 4.00 27.44
N ILE A 233 -13.44 3.27 28.05
CA ILE A 233 -12.60 2.23 27.47
C ILE A 233 -13.06 0.89 28.05
N ALA A 234 -14.32 0.57 27.80
CA ALA A 234 -14.89 -0.76 27.82
C ALA A 234 -16.02 -0.67 26.81
N GLU A 235 -16.07 -1.38 25.69
CA GLU A 235 -15.71 -2.77 25.46
C GLU A 235 -15.41 -2.92 23.97
N LYS A 236 -14.34 -3.60 23.55
CA LYS A 236 -14.30 -4.44 22.33
C LYS A 236 -13.13 -5.42 22.41
N TRP A 237 -13.28 -6.39 23.31
CA TRP A 237 -12.69 -7.72 23.14
C TRP A 237 -13.77 -8.74 23.52
N LYS A 238 -14.64 -9.03 22.54
CA LYS A 238 -15.40 -10.27 22.42
C LYS A 238 -15.32 -10.70 20.97
#